data_AF-A0A1I1E944-F1
#
_entry.id   AF-A0A1I1E944-F1
#
_cell.length_a   1.000
_cell.length_b   1.000
_cell.length_c   1.000
_cell.angle_alpha   90.00
_cell.angle_beta   90.00
_cell.angle_gamma   90.00
#
_symmetry.space_group_name_H-M   'P 1'
#
loop_
_entity.id
_entity.type
_entity.pdbx_description
1 polymer ?
#
loop_
_entity_poly.entity_id
_entity_poly.type
_entity_poly.pdbx_seq_one_letter_code
_entity_poly.pdbx_strand_id
1 'polypeptide(L)' 'MNEGGQRLIAVWAVLVVPFVLVAAYLWTRDDLSARFVVAYWFPAVVSTAIGVLPAPCSV' A
#
# COMPACT_ATOMS: atom_id res chain seq x y z
N MET A 1 -15.39 -6.98 -17.82
CA MET A 1 -14.73 -6.74 -16.51
C MET A 1 -13.26 -7.12 -16.71
N ASN A 2 -12.35 -6.13 -16.78
CA ASN A 2 -10.95 -6.40 -17.16
C ASN A 2 -10.22 -7.10 -16.01
N GLU A 3 -9.88 -8.37 -16.21
CA GLU A 3 -9.22 -9.25 -15.23
C GLU A 3 -7.92 -8.65 -14.69
N GLY A 4 -7.18 -7.91 -15.53
CA GLY A 4 -5.97 -7.18 -15.12
C GLY A 4 -6.24 -6.04 -14.14
N GLY A 5 -7.32 -5.27 -14.33
CA GLY A 5 -7.69 -4.17 -13.44
C GLY A 5 -8.19 -4.65 -12.08
N GLN A 6 -8.94 -5.76 -12.06
CA GLN A 6 -9.45 -6.33 -10.82
C GLN A 6 -8.33 -6.95 -9.96
N ARG A 7 -7.32 -7.56 -10.60
CA ARG A 7 -6.11 -8.05 -9.93
C ARG A 7 -5.25 -6.92 -9.37
N LEU A 8 -5.07 -5.83 -10.13
CA LEU A 8 -4.40 -4.62 -9.65
C LEU A 8 -5.06 -4.11 -8.36
N ILE A 9 -6.38 -3.90 -8.39
CA ILE A 9 -7.15 -3.39 -7.25
C ILE A 9 -7.03 -4.35 -6.05
N ALA A 10 -7.13 -5.66 -6.26
CA ALA A 10 -7.03 -6.64 -5.19
C ALA A 10 -5.64 -6.61 -4.50
N VAL A 11 -4.56 -6.53 -5.28
CA VAL A 11 -3.20 -6.48 -4.73
C VAL A 11 -2.96 -5.20 -3.94
N TRP A 12 -3.38 -4.05 -4.47
CA TRP A 12 -3.27 -2.77 -3.77
C TRP A 12 -4.18 -2.71 -2.54
N ALA A 13 -5.38 -3.30 -2.58
CA ALA A 13 -6.26 -3.38 -1.43
C ALA A 13 -5.63 -4.17 -0.27
N VAL A 14 -4.95 -5.28 -0.55
CA VAL A 14 -4.24 -6.07 0.48
C VAL A 14 -3.11 -5.28 1.13
N LEU A 15 -2.50 -4.31 0.44
CA LEU A 15 -1.51 -3.41 1.05
C LEU A 15 -2.17 -2.24 1.81
N VAL A 16 -3.15 -1.58 1.20
CA VAL A 16 -3.74 -0.35 1.72
C VAL A 16 -4.64 -0.61 2.93
N VAL A 17 -5.46 -1.67 2.91
CA VAL A 17 -6.39 -1.97 4.00
C VAL A 17 -5.69 -2.18 5.34
N PRO A 18 -4.68 -3.06 5.48
CA PRO A 18 -3.97 -3.21 6.76
C PRO A 18 -3.18 -1.96 7.12
N PHE A 19 -2.63 -1.23 6.15
CA PHE A 19 -1.98 0.06 6.42
C PHE A 19 -2.93 1.05 7.06
N VAL A 20 -4.13 1.26 6.49
CA VAL A 20 -5.13 2.18 7.01
C VAL A 20 -5.58 1.75 8.40
N LEU A 21 -5.74 0.44 8.63
CA LEU A 21 -6.16 -0.08 9.93
C LEU A 21 -5.09 0.14 11.01
N VAL A 22 -3.82 -0.11 10.69
CA VAL A 22 -2.69 0.13 11.60
C VAL A 22 -2.43 1.63 11.80
N ALA A 23 -2.55 2.44 10.74
CA ALA A 23 -2.41 3.89 10.82
C ALA A 23 -3.52 4.51 11.67
N ALA A 24 -4.77 4.09 11.51
CA ALA A 24 -5.87 4.54 12.35
C ALA A 24 -5.65 4.16 13.82
N TYR A 25 -5.14 2.95 14.07
CA TYR A 25 -4.79 2.52 15.42
C TYR A 25 -3.65 3.35 16.04
N LEU A 26 -2.56 3.59 15.30
CA LEU A 26 -1.45 4.43 15.75
C LEU A 26 -1.86 5.89 15.93
N TRP A 27 -2.77 6.39 15.08
CA TRP A 27 -3.35 7.73 15.20
C TRP A 27 -4.09 7.92 16.52
N THR A 28 -4.90 6.94 16.94
CA THR A 28 -5.57 7.00 18.25
C THR A 28 -4.61 6.98 19.44
N ARG A 29 -3.33 6.68 19.22
CA ARG A 29 -2.27 6.68 20.24
C ARG A 29 -1.30 7.85 20.12
N ASP A 30 -1.53 8.78 19.19
CA ASP A 30 -0.61 9.88 18.85
C ASP A 30 0.82 9.42 18.47
N ASP A 31 0.98 8.13 18.13
CA ASP A 31 2.28 7.50 17.81
C ASP A 31 2.47 7.38 16.28
N LEU A 32 1.59 8.02 15.49
CA LEU A 32 1.69 7.99 14.03
C LEU A 32 2.88 8.82 13.54
N SER A 33 4.05 8.19 13.49
CA SER A 33 5.27 8.82 12.99
C SER A 33 5.37 8.76 11.47
N ALA A 34 5.82 9.86 10.85
CA ALA A 34 6.20 9.88 9.44
C ALA A 34 7.24 8.80 9.09
N ARG A 35 8.10 8.43 10.06
CA ARG A 35 9.08 7.35 9.90
C ARG A 35 8.42 5.98 9.72
N PHE A 36 7.32 5.72 10.44
CA PHE A 36 6.56 4.48 10.30
C PHE A 36 5.90 4.38 8.93
N VAL A 37 5.29 5.48 8.47
CA VAL A 37 4.67 5.56 7.13
C VAL A 37 5.70 5.26 6.04
N VAL A 38 6.86 5.91 6.09
CA VAL A 38 7.93 5.68 5.11
C VAL A 38 8.45 4.24 5.19
N ALA A 39 8.72 3.71 6.38
CA ALA A 39 9.22 2.35 6.54
C ALA A 39 8.23 1.29 6.04
N TYR A 40 6.93 1.50 6.26
CA TYR A 40 5.88 0.61 5.79
C TYR A 40 5.74 0.64 4.26
N TRP A 41 5.76 1.84 3.66
CA TRP A 41 5.57 2.01 2.22
C TRP A 41 6.83 1.75 1.39
N PHE A 42 8.02 1.83 1.98
CA PHE A 42 9.30 1.59 1.31
C PHE A 42 9.33 0.26 0.52
N PRO A 43 9.03 -0.92 1.11
CA PRO A 43 9.02 -2.18 0.36
C PRO A 43 7.96 -2.22 -0.75
N ALA A 44 6.81 -1.55 -0.58
CA ALA A 44 5.78 -1.46 -1.61
C ALA A 44 6.24 -0.63 -2.82
N VAL A 45 6.87 0.52 -2.57
CA VAL A 45 7.45 1.40 -3.60
C VAL A 45 8.59 0.69 -4.33
N VAL A 46 9.50 0.05 -3.59
CA VAL A 46 10.61 -0.72 -4.17
C VAL A 46 10.08 -1.86 -5.04
N SER A 47 9.10 -2.62 -4.54
CA SER A 47 8.48 -3.72 -5.29
C SER A 47 7.76 -3.26 -6.56
N THR A 48 7.16 -2.07 -6.54
CA THR A 48 6.57 -1.44 -7.73
C THR A 48 7.65 -0.99 -8.71
N ALA A 49 8.75 -0.41 -8.20
CA ALA A 49 9.87 0.06 -9.02
C ALA A 49 10.62 -1.09 -9.73
N ILE A 50 10.74 -2.26 -9.10
CA ILE A 50 11.35 -3.46 -9.69
C ILE A 50 10.38 -4.28 -10.56
N GLY A 51 9.14 -3.80 -10.75
CA GLY A 51 8.13 -4.45 -11.60
C GLY A 51 7.48 -5.71 -11.02
N VAL A 52 7.65 -5.97 -9.72
CA VAL A 52 6.98 -7.08 -9.02
C VAL A 52 5.52 -6.73 -8.74
N LEU A 53 5.27 -5.48 -8.32
CA LEU A 53 3.93 -4.94 -8.12
C LEU A 53 3.47 -4.19 -9.39
N PRO A 54 2.28 -4.50 -9.93
CA PRO A 54 1.74 -3.75 -11.06
C PRO A 54 1.52 -2.28 -10.68
N ALA A 55 1.98 -1.38 -11.54
CA ALA A 55 1.92 0.05 -11.30
C ALA A 55 0.45 0.52 -11.15
N PRO A 56 0.14 1.36 -10.16
CA PRO A 56 -1.24 1.75 -9.87
C PRO A 56 -1.88 2.57 -10.99
N CYS A 57 -1.08 3.14 -11.91
CA CYS A 57 -1.51 3.92 -13.06
C CYS A 57 -1.09 3.31 -14.41
N SER A 58 -1.03 1.99 -14.54
CA SER A 58 -0.91 1.35 -15.87
C SER A 58 -2.29 1.15 -16.49
N VAL A 59 -3.00 2.25 -16.74
CA VAL A 59 -4.24 2.31 -17.53
C VAL A 59 -3.96 2.95 -18.88
#